data_AF-A0A2G5BE33-F1
#
_entry.id   AF-A0A2G5BE33-F1
#
_cell.length_a   1.000
_cell.length_b   1.000
_cell.length_c   1.000
_cell.angle_alpha   90.00
_cell.angle_beta   90.00
_cell.angle_gamma   90.00
#
_symmetry.space_group_name_H-M   'P 1'
#
loop_
_entity.id
_entity.type
_entity.pdbx_description
1 polymer ?
#
loop_
_entity_poly.entity_id
_entity_poly.type
_entity_poly.pdbx_seq_one_letter_code
_entity_poly.pdbx_strand_id
1 'polypeptide(L)'
;MPVPAVLLDTYKQTAFYRMDIEVQLDVSCEKCIEYRINNTGPTYNFTVPGQTTPWRFAFWSCNGWSLSVSDKEKALLGGDNVVWDDLLEKHRQVPFHVQFCGGDQLYSDKIWKADVWSSWLKIKDKFVRRDAPFTREMAAVADDFYFTHYAKCFFTSKFGESMTTIPISTIIDDHDVWDGIGSYPDYLQFSQVFVQLKEYAFKYWRLYQAHTNQQMARNHGYFGKAGYSWVKQLGPYTVALGPDTRYERSIKQIIEPETYDMIFDRLRRLPQSVRHLVVFLGVPIVYPRLTYIEKALSGIKSMGLTKIGFIAKQRAIVNIWGEPELSDDMNDHWTSEVHMEERKKFVLRLQEFARRHHVRVTFVGGDVHCCGAGRFASMNPSLPPERDFRFMPQIISSAIMNIPPPNLVIRAVHSSAKTYELDNSTDELMYKLFEKDVNGKSPPNNNAKLLARRNFSSYVEDLNSQAMIVNIHVQNENNKGTKAYLINVPALAKDTNYV
;
A
#
# COMPACT_ATOMS: atom_id res chain seq x y z
N MET A 1 10.75 -11.35 30.73
CA MET A 1 11.59 -12.53 30.41
C MET A 1 12.61 -12.09 29.36
N PRO A 2 13.89 -12.49 29.45
CA PRO A 2 14.84 -12.21 28.38
C PRO A 2 14.43 -12.97 27.10
N VAL A 3 14.43 -12.28 25.97
CA VAL A 3 14.08 -12.86 24.66
C VAL A 3 15.39 -13.02 23.86
N PRO A 4 15.68 -14.21 23.31
CA PRO A 4 16.89 -14.41 22.53
C PRO A 4 16.90 -13.53 21.29
N ALA A 5 18.05 -12.92 21.00
CA ALA A 5 18.25 -12.09 19.83
C ALA A 5 19.01 -12.86 18.75
N VAL A 6 18.55 -12.75 17.51
CA VAL A 6 19.24 -13.30 16.33
C VAL A 6 19.82 -12.15 15.52
N LEU A 7 21.11 -12.22 15.21
CA LEU A 7 21.77 -11.27 14.31
C LEU A 7 21.27 -11.50 12.88
N LEU A 8 20.66 -10.48 12.28
CA LEU A 8 20.20 -10.51 10.90
C LEU A 8 21.27 -10.06 9.91
N ASP A 9 21.96 -8.96 10.22
CA ASP A 9 22.99 -8.34 9.37
C ASP A 9 23.81 -7.30 10.17
N THR A 10 24.89 -6.80 9.56
CA THR A 10 25.72 -5.72 10.09
C THR A 10 26.01 -4.68 9.00
N TYR A 11 26.03 -3.41 9.37
CA TYR A 11 26.49 -2.34 8.50
C TYR A 11 27.32 -1.32 9.29
N LYS A 12 28.59 -1.14 8.89
CA LYS A 12 29.58 -0.35 9.63
C LYS A 12 29.63 -0.79 11.11
N GLN A 13 29.32 0.11 12.04
CA GLN A 13 29.28 -0.16 13.48
C GLN A 13 27.87 -0.53 13.99
N THR A 14 26.91 -0.71 13.09
CA THR A 14 25.51 -1.04 13.41
C THR A 14 25.26 -2.53 13.20
N ALA A 15 24.50 -3.13 14.10
CA ALA A 15 24.02 -4.51 13.98
C ALA A 15 22.49 -4.55 14.02
N PHE A 16 21.90 -5.38 13.18
CA PHE A 16 20.46 -5.60 13.09
C PHE A 16 20.11 -6.87 13.83
N TYR A 17 19.29 -6.77 14.87
CA TYR A 17 18.83 -7.92 15.64
C TYR A 17 17.33 -8.12 15.50
N ARG A 18 16.91 -9.37 15.44
CA ARG A 18 15.51 -9.79 15.57
C ARG A 18 15.29 -10.48 16.91
N MET A 19 14.17 -10.18 17.55
CA MET A 19 13.70 -10.86 18.76
C MET A 19 12.26 -11.29 18.50
N ASP A 20 11.99 -12.59 18.59
CA ASP A 20 10.63 -13.11 18.47
C ASP A 20 9.97 -13.15 19.85
N ILE A 21 8.84 -12.45 19.98
CA ILE A 21 8.10 -12.32 21.24
C ILE A 21 6.80 -13.08 21.11
N GLU A 22 6.58 -14.05 21.99
CA GLU A 22 5.32 -14.76 22.12
C GLU A 22 4.57 -14.25 23.35
N VAL A 23 3.33 -13.79 23.14
CA VAL A 23 2.46 -13.30 24.21
C VAL A 23 1.21 -14.16 24.24
N GLN A 24 1.01 -14.88 25.35
CA GLN A 24 -0.23 -15.63 25.57
C GLN A 24 -1.41 -14.65 25.60
N LEU A 25 -2.41 -14.83 24.75
CA LEU A 25 -3.62 -14.00 24.77
C LEU A 25 -4.52 -14.37 25.95
N ASP A 26 -5.10 -13.36 26.60
CA ASP A 26 -6.19 -13.58 27.56
C ASP A 26 -7.46 -14.01 26.80
N VAL A 27 -8.37 -14.70 27.48
CA VAL A 27 -9.61 -15.18 26.84
C VAL A 27 -10.48 -14.01 26.37
N SER A 28 -10.72 -13.03 27.25
CA SER A 28 -11.75 -12.01 27.05
C SER A 28 -11.27 -10.57 27.26
N CYS A 29 -10.05 -10.37 27.75
CA CYS A 29 -9.52 -9.05 28.06
C CYS A 29 -8.36 -8.68 27.14
N GLU A 30 -8.29 -7.40 26.78
CA GLU A 30 -7.09 -6.85 26.13
C GLU A 30 -5.99 -6.65 27.18
N LYS A 31 -4.73 -6.73 26.75
CA LYS A 31 -3.58 -6.55 27.64
C LYS A 31 -2.60 -5.54 27.06
N CYS A 32 -2.18 -4.61 27.90
CA CYS A 32 -1.05 -3.74 27.62
C CYS A 32 0.24 -4.47 28.01
N ILE A 33 1.17 -4.60 27.06
CA ILE A 33 2.48 -5.22 27.25
C ILE A 33 3.53 -4.13 27.26
N GLU A 34 4.21 -3.96 28.38
CA GLU A 34 5.33 -3.03 28.50
C GLU A 34 6.65 -3.71 28.12
N TYR A 35 7.53 -2.97 27.44
CA TYR A 35 8.86 -3.45 27.08
C TYR A 35 9.94 -2.36 27.16
N ARG A 36 11.18 -2.80 27.35
CA ARG A 36 12.40 -1.98 27.37
C ARG A 36 13.51 -2.73 26.65
N ILE A 37 14.38 -2.02 25.94
CA ILE A 37 15.55 -2.62 25.29
C ILE A 37 16.74 -2.57 26.26
N ASN A 38 17.31 -3.74 26.57
CA ASN A 38 18.44 -3.91 27.49
C ASN A 38 18.24 -3.28 28.89
N ASN A 39 16.99 -3.14 29.34
CA ASN A 39 16.61 -2.38 30.54
C ASN A 39 17.06 -0.90 30.55
N THR A 40 17.56 -0.38 29.42
CA THR A 40 18.01 1.00 29.24
C THR A 40 16.96 1.84 28.51
N GLY A 41 16.99 3.16 28.70
CA GLY A 41 16.13 4.08 27.94
C GLY A 41 14.67 4.17 28.42
N PRO A 42 13.75 4.63 27.56
CA PRO A 42 12.33 4.75 27.88
C PRO A 42 11.63 3.38 27.95
N THR A 43 10.51 3.34 28.68
CA THR A 43 9.58 2.20 28.64
C THR A 43 8.57 2.45 27.53
N TYR A 44 8.38 1.45 26.69
CA TYR A 44 7.38 1.43 25.62
C TYR A 44 6.28 0.43 25.96
N ASN A 45 5.16 0.49 25.24
CA ASN A 45 4.08 -0.47 25.41
C ASN A 45 3.30 -0.69 24.13
N PHE A 46 2.72 -1.88 23.97
CA PHE A 46 1.74 -2.17 22.92
C PHE A 46 0.57 -2.98 23.47
N THR A 47 -0.57 -2.92 22.79
CA THR A 47 -1.79 -3.62 23.23
C THR A 47 -2.02 -4.88 22.40
N VAL A 48 -2.22 -6.01 23.08
CA VAL A 48 -2.67 -7.27 22.48
C VAL A 48 -4.16 -7.49 22.76
N PRO A 49 -4.93 -8.03 21.79
CA PRO A 49 -6.34 -8.34 21.96
C PRO A 49 -6.56 -9.56 22.87
N GLY A 50 -7.80 -9.72 23.36
CA GLY A 50 -8.25 -11.00 23.89
C GLY A 50 -8.62 -11.97 22.76
N GLN A 51 -8.73 -13.26 23.06
CA GLN A 51 -9.11 -14.28 22.08
C GLN A 51 -10.53 -14.05 21.54
N THR A 52 -11.43 -13.54 22.37
CA THR A 52 -12.84 -13.28 22.02
C THR A 52 -13.18 -11.80 21.89
N THR A 53 -12.21 -10.89 21.92
CA THR A 53 -12.47 -9.44 21.74
C THR A 53 -12.37 -9.04 20.27
N PRO A 54 -13.04 -7.95 19.86
CA PRO A 54 -12.86 -7.39 18.53
C PRO A 54 -11.40 -7.04 18.23
N TRP A 55 -10.87 -7.55 17.12
CA TRP A 55 -9.57 -7.14 16.63
C TRP A 55 -9.68 -5.80 15.90
N ARG A 56 -8.71 -4.90 16.13
CA ARG A 56 -8.65 -3.56 15.56
C ARG A 56 -7.33 -3.32 14.88
N PHE A 57 -7.38 -2.75 13.68
CA PHE A 57 -6.18 -2.37 12.96
C PHE A 57 -6.34 -1.05 12.22
N ALA A 58 -5.21 -0.41 11.93
CA ALA A 58 -5.14 0.76 11.06
C ALA A 58 -4.42 0.40 9.76
N PHE A 59 -4.72 1.12 8.67
CA PHE A 59 -3.97 1.07 7.42
C PHE A 59 -3.63 2.48 6.97
N TRP A 60 -2.41 2.64 6.43
CA TRP A 60 -1.92 3.88 5.85
C TRP A 60 -0.81 3.58 4.83
N SER A 61 -0.57 4.50 3.89
CA SER A 61 0.51 4.43 2.91
C SER A 61 1.07 5.82 2.62
N CYS A 62 2.16 5.90 1.86
CA CYS A 62 2.73 7.15 1.34
C CYS A 62 3.13 8.11 2.48
N ASN A 63 4.01 7.62 3.36
CA ASN A 63 4.52 8.33 4.55
C ASN A 63 5.79 9.15 4.27
N GLY A 64 5.95 9.62 3.04
CA GLY A 64 7.02 10.51 2.61
C GLY A 64 6.50 11.70 1.81
N TRP A 65 7.41 12.58 1.41
CA TRP A 65 7.12 13.66 0.47
C TRP A 65 7.82 13.39 -0.85
N SER A 66 7.08 13.49 -1.96
CA SER A 66 7.66 13.46 -3.30
C SER A 66 8.69 14.58 -3.49
N LEU A 67 9.67 14.38 -4.37
CA LEU A 67 10.78 15.33 -4.57
C LEU A 67 10.36 16.72 -5.03
N SER A 68 9.22 16.82 -5.69
CA SER A 68 8.67 18.06 -6.24
C SER A 68 7.96 18.93 -5.22
N VAL A 69 7.66 18.41 -4.02
CA VAL A 69 6.86 19.14 -3.02
C VAL A 69 7.71 20.18 -2.29
N SER A 70 7.33 21.45 -2.44
CA SER A 70 8.00 22.58 -1.78
C SER A 70 7.67 22.67 -0.28
N ASP A 71 8.55 23.31 0.50
CA ASP A 71 8.30 23.51 1.94
C ASP A 71 7.06 24.38 2.21
N LYS A 72 6.72 25.29 1.28
CA LYS A 72 5.47 26.06 1.33
C LYS A 72 4.25 25.15 1.22
N GLU A 73 4.26 24.17 0.32
CA GLU A 73 3.15 23.22 0.16
C GLU A 73 3.02 22.31 1.39
N LYS A 74 4.14 21.84 1.94
CA LYS A 74 4.14 21.09 3.21
C LYS A 74 3.54 21.92 4.34
N ALA A 75 3.93 23.19 4.48
CA ALA A 75 3.41 24.08 5.50
C ALA A 75 1.91 24.33 5.35
N LEU A 76 1.38 24.46 4.13
CA LEU A 76 -0.06 24.59 3.87
C LEU A 76 -0.87 23.37 4.32
N LEU A 77 -0.27 22.18 4.27
CA LEU A 77 -0.87 20.94 4.76
C LEU A 77 -0.71 20.76 6.28
N GLY A 78 0.00 21.66 6.97
CA GLY A 78 0.28 21.53 8.41
C GLY A 78 1.48 20.64 8.73
N GLY A 79 2.36 20.39 7.76
CA GLY A 79 3.55 19.56 7.91
C GLY A 79 3.23 18.06 8.00
N ASP A 80 4.15 17.32 8.60
CA ASP A 80 4.23 15.86 8.51
C ASP A 80 3.19 15.13 9.39
N ASN A 81 2.82 15.75 10.52
CA ASN A 81 2.26 15.00 11.65
C ASN A 81 0.74 15.07 11.78
N VAL A 82 0.01 15.90 11.02
CA VAL A 82 -1.42 16.17 11.29
C VAL A 82 -2.27 14.90 11.36
N VAL A 83 -2.10 14.00 10.39
CA VAL A 83 -2.88 12.76 10.32
C VAL A 83 -2.33 11.70 11.29
N TRP A 84 -1.02 11.70 11.51
CA TRP A 84 -0.37 10.84 12.51
C TRP A 84 -0.80 11.16 13.93
N ASP A 85 -0.89 12.44 14.28
CA ASP A 85 -1.34 12.89 15.59
C ASP A 85 -2.76 12.40 15.88
N ASP A 86 -3.62 12.43 14.86
CA ASP A 86 -5.00 11.92 14.97
C ASP A 86 -5.07 10.39 15.06
N LEU A 87 -4.22 9.67 14.32
CA LEU A 87 -4.09 8.21 14.43
C LEU A 87 -3.63 7.80 15.83
N LEU A 88 -2.58 8.45 16.36
CA LEU A 88 -2.05 8.19 17.68
C LEU A 88 -3.04 8.59 18.78
N GLU A 89 -3.77 9.68 18.62
CA GLU A 89 -4.83 10.05 19.55
C GLU A 89 -5.93 8.98 19.61
N LYS A 90 -6.38 8.48 18.45
CA LYS A 90 -7.35 7.38 18.42
C LYS A 90 -6.79 6.09 19.01
N HIS A 91 -5.52 5.78 18.78
CA HIS A 91 -4.84 4.65 19.41
C HIS A 91 -4.82 4.78 20.95
N ARG A 92 -4.56 5.98 21.48
CA ARG A 92 -4.59 6.23 22.94
C ARG A 92 -5.98 6.03 23.55
N GLN A 93 -7.04 6.37 22.82
CA GLN A 93 -8.42 6.22 23.29
C GLN A 93 -8.90 4.76 23.18
N VAL A 94 -8.65 4.12 22.03
CA VAL A 94 -9.05 2.75 21.73
C VAL A 94 -7.90 2.09 20.96
N PRO A 95 -7.06 1.26 21.62
CA PRO A 95 -5.84 0.76 21.01
C PRO A 95 -6.08 -0.06 19.73
N PHE A 96 -5.34 0.28 18.68
CA PHE A 96 -5.09 -0.61 17.56
C PHE A 96 -4.14 -1.73 17.98
N HIS A 97 -4.43 -2.96 17.56
CA HIS A 97 -3.60 -4.14 17.85
C HIS A 97 -2.48 -4.34 16.82
N VAL A 98 -2.69 -3.82 15.61
CA VAL A 98 -1.71 -3.85 14.52
C VAL A 98 -1.98 -2.68 13.56
N GLN A 99 -0.93 -2.20 12.90
CA GLN A 99 -1.03 -1.30 11.77
C GLN A 99 -0.46 -1.97 10.51
N PHE A 100 -1.12 -1.76 9.39
CA PHE A 100 -0.66 -2.20 8.08
C PHE A 100 -0.15 -1.00 7.29
N CYS A 101 1.04 -1.14 6.72
CA CYS A 101 1.65 -0.12 5.88
C CYS A 101 1.56 -0.55 4.42
N GLY A 102 0.98 0.30 3.58
CA GLY A 102 0.73 0.06 2.16
C GLY A 102 1.89 0.39 1.22
N GLY A 103 3.11 0.55 1.75
CA GLY A 103 4.30 1.01 1.01
C GLY A 103 4.44 2.53 0.89
N ASP A 104 5.47 2.96 0.15
CA ASP A 104 5.89 4.35 -0.07
C ASP A 104 6.35 5.10 1.18
N GLN A 105 7.22 4.47 1.96
CA GLN A 105 7.63 5.03 3.26
C GLN A 105 8.83 5.95 3.17
N LEU A 106 9.57 5.86 2.07
CA LEU A 106 10.89 6.46 1.94
C LEU A 106 10.96 7.53 0.87
N TYR A 107 10.31 7.32 -0.28
CA TYR A 107 10.57 8.10 -1.50
C TYR A 107 12.08 8.10 -1.79
N SER A 108 12.59 6.88 -1.99
CA SER A 108 14.00 6.55 -2.21
C SER A 108 14.56 7.08 -3.53
N ASP A 109 13.73 7.74 -4.35
CA ASP A 109 14.08 8.34 -5.65
C ASP A 109 15.30 9.28 -5.59
N LYS A 110 15.59 9.81 -4.40
CA LYS A 110 16.79 10.61 -4.11
C LYS A 110 18.09 9.88 -4.42
N ILE A 111 18.10 8.55 -4.47
CA ILE A 111 19.28 7.76 -4.82
C ILE A 111 19.89 8.25 -6.14
N TRP A 112 19.04 8.57 -7.13
CA TRP A 112 19.45 8.97 -8.47
C TRP A 112 20.09 10.36 -8.54
N LYS A 113 20.12 11.13 -7.45
CA LYS A 113 20.81 12.42 -7.38
C LYS A 113 22.32 12.29 -7.16
N ALA A 114 22.81 11.11 -6.79
CA ALA A 114 24.24 10.91 -6.57
C ALA A 114 25.02 10.90 -7.90
N ASP A 115 26.19 11.54 -7.93
CA ASP A 115 26.98 11.70 -9.15
C ASP A 115 27.45 10.37 -9.76
N VAL A 116 27.54 9.32 -8.95
CA VAL A 116 27.96 7.96 -9.36
C VAL A 116 27.11 7.39 -10.51
N TRP A 117 25.84 7.81 -10.63
CA TRP A 117 24.95 7.35 -11.71
C TRP A 117 25.17 8.09 -13.03
N SER A 118 25.84 9.25 -13.01
CA SER A 118 25.91 10.17 -14.15
C SER A 118 26.47 9.53 -15.41
N SER A 119 27.54 8.75 -15.28
CA SER A 119 28.18 8.08 -16.41
C SER A 119 27.25 7.05 -17.06
N TRP A 120 26.50 6.30 -16.23
CA TRP A 120 25.54 5.31 -16.70
C TRP A 120 24.29 5.95 -17.33
N LEU A 121 23.76 7.01 -16.70
CA LEU A 121 22.60 7.77 -17.21
C LEU A 121 22.87 8.41 -18.58
N LYS A 122 24.13 8.74 -18.90
CA LYS A 122 24.53 9.33 -20.18
C LYS A 122 24.67 8.32 -21.32
N ILE A 123 24.64 7.01 -21.04
CA ILE A 123 24.74 5.97 -22.09
C ILE A 123 23.45 5.96 -22.90
N LYS A 124 23.52 6.35 -24.18
CA LYS A 124 22.36 6.41 -25.08
C LYS A 124 22.00 5.05 -25.68
N ASP A 125 23.00 4.21 -25.97
CA ASP A 125 22.77 2.89 -26.53
C ASP A 125 22.15 1.96 -25.48
N LYS A 126 20.99 1.38 -25.80
CA LYS A 126 20.20 0.57 -24.87
C LYS A 126 20.93 -0.70 -24.42
N PHE A 127 21.67 -1.35 -25.32
CA PHE A 127 22.38 -2.59 -25.01
C PHE A 127 23.65 -2.31 -24.22
N VAL A 128 24.41 -1.29 -24.61
CA VAL A 128 25.58 -0.85 -23.84
C VAL A 128 25.16 -0.41 -22.43
N ARG A 129 24.03 0.29 -22.29
CA ARG A 129 23.52 0.72 -20.98
C ARG A 129 23.06 -0.45 -20.13
N ARG A 130 22.37 -1.43 -20.73
CA ARG A 130 21.94 -2.66 -20.07
C ARG A 130 23.13 -3.44 -19.50
N ASP A 131 24.18 -3.58 -20.31
CA ASP A 131 25.34 -4.41 -20.01
C ASP A 131 26.45 -3.67 -19.23
N ALA A 132 26.31 -2.35 -19.06
CA ALA A 132 27.25 -1.54 -18.29
C ALA A 132 27.35 -2.05 -16.84
N PRO A 133 28.57 -2.25 -16.32
CA PRO A 133 28.76 -2.92 -15.05
C PRO A 133 28.32 -2.04 -13.87
N PHE A 134 27.76 -2.69 -12.85
CA PHE A 134 27.54 -2.06 -11.55
C PHE A 134 28.88 -1.93 -10.80
N THR A 135 29.35 -0.70 -10.61
CA THR A 135 30.69 -0.45 -10.07
C THR A 135 30.75 -0.60 -8.55
N ARG A 136 31.97 -0.75 -8.00
CA ARG A 136 32.18 -0.75 -6.54
C ARG A 136 31.76 0.57 -5.89
N GLU A 137 31.90 1.68 -6.60
CA GLU A 137 31.45 2.99 -6.13
C GLU A 137 29.92 3.06 -6.05
N MET A 138 29.21 2.57 -7.08
CA MET A 138 27.75 2.45 -7.06
C MET A 138 27.27 1.58 -5.90
N ALA A 139 27.96 0.46 -5.66
CA ALA A 139 27.68 -0.44 -4.54
C ALA A 139 27.82 0.28 -3.18
N ALA A 140 28.91 1.02 -2.97
CA ALA A 140 29.15 1.76 -1.75
C ALA A 140 28.10 2.86 -1.52
N VAL A 141 27.73 3.60 -2.57
CA VAL A 141 26.68 4.63 -2.51
C VAL A 141 25.31 4.01 -2.23
N ALA A 142 24.96 2.89 -2.87
CA ALA A 142 23.69 2.21 -2.64
C ALA A 142 23.54 1.70 -1.20
N ASP A 143 24.58 1.01 -0.68
CA ASP A 143 24.56 0.47 0.68
C ASP A 143 24.43 1.59 1.72
N ASP A 144 25.18 2.69 1.55
CA ASP A 144 25.15 3.83 2.45
C ASP A 144 23.87 4.65 2.38
N PHE A 145 23.35 4.87 1.16
CA PHE A 145 22.13 5.61 0.94
C PHE A 145 20.96 4.92 1.62
N TYR A 146 20.69 3.64 1.34
CA TYR A 146 19.51 2.98 1.87
C TYR A 146 19.58 2.84 3.40
N PHE A 147 20.75 2.51 3.96
CA PHE A 147 20.93 2.52 5.42
C PHE A 147 20.58 3.87 6.03
N THR A 148 21.21 4.94 5.53
CA THR A 148 21.08 6.28 6.11
C THR A 148 19.67 6.84 5.88
N HIS A 149 19.07 6.55 4.74
CA HIS A 149 17.73 7.04 4.39
C HIS A 149 16.65 6.37 5.24
N TYR A 150 16.74 5.04 5.45
CA TYR A 150 15.89 4.35 6.43
C TYR A 150 16.07 4.90 7.84
N ALA A 151 17.32 5.04 8.31
CA ALA A 151 17.62 5.59 9.63
C ALA A 151 17.06 7.01 9.80
N LYS A 152 17.00 7.81 8.75
CA LYS A 152 16.36 9.12 8.80
C LYS A 152 14.84 9.03 8.85
N CYS A 153 14.21 8.27 7.94
CA CYS A 153 12.76 8.22 7.82
C CYS A 153 12.08 7.50 9.01
N PHE A 154 12.68 6.44 9.55
CA PHE A 154 12.05 5.62 10.59
C PHE A 154 12.28 6.15 12.01
N PHE A 155 13.27 7.02 12.21
CA PHE A 155 13.61 7.58 13.53
C PHE A 155 13.28 9.06 13.68
N THR A 156 12.64 9.67 12.70
CA THR A 156 12.16 11.06 12.77
C THR A 156 10.67 11.10 12.47
N SER A 157 9.89 11.89 13.22
CA SER A 157 8.41 12.02 13.15
C SER A 157 7.58 11.11 14.08
N LYS A 158 6.27 11.36 14.06
CA LYS A 158 5.24 10.56 14.74
C LYS A 158 5.11 9.12 14.22
N PHE A 159 5.65 8.84 13.04
CA PHE A 159 5.77 7.47 12.55
C PHE A 159 6.65 6.61 13.48
N GLY A 160 7.79 7.15 13.91
CA GLY A 160 8.66 6.47 14.88
C GLY A 160 7.94 6.21 16.21
N GLU A 161 7.17 7.17 16.72
CA GLU A 161 6.34 6.99 17.92
C GLU A 161 5.31 5.87 17.73
N SER A 162 4.61 5.85 16.59
CA SER A 162 3.65 4.80 16.24
C SER A 162 4.27 3.41 16.26
N MET A 163 5.46 3.22 15.66
CA MET A 163 6.13 1.91 15.64
C MET A 163 6.55 1.41 17.02
N THR A 164 6.73 2.31 17.99
CA THR A 164 7.07 1.91 19.37
C THR A 164 5.87 1.43 20.18
N THR A 165 4.64 1.62 19.67
CA THR A 165 3.43 1.30 20.42
C THR A 165 2.37 0.50 19.67
N ILE A 166 2.42 0.48 18.34
CA ILE A 166 1.52 -0.30 17.50
C ILE A 166 2.35 -1.27 16.64
N PRO A 167 2.19 -2.60 16.83
CA PRO A 167 2.84 -3.60 15.98
C PRO A 167 2.56 -3.34 14.50
N ILE A 168 3.57 -3.45 13.64
CA ILE A 168 3.46 -3.11 12.22
C ILE A 168 3.64 -4.32 11.31
N SER A 169 2.88 -4.36 10.21
CA SER A 169 3.07 -5.29 9.10
C SER A 169 3.07 -4.53 7.79
N THR A 170 4.07 -4.77 6.94
CA THR A 170 4.35 -3.95 5.77
C THR A 170 4.17 -4.75 4.48
N ILE A 171 3.67 -4.10 3.43
CA ILE A 171 3.94 -4.48 2.05
C ILE A 171 4.91 -3.46 1.45
N ILE A 172 5.61 -3.86 0.40
CA ILE A 172 6.51 -2.97 -0.33
C ILE A 172 5.77 -2.29 -1.47
N ASP A 173 6.13 -1.03 -1.74
CA ASP A 173 5.75 -0.33 -2.97
C ASP A 173 6.98 0.30 -3.65
N ASP A 174 6.82 0.91 -4.83
CA ASP A 174 7.96 1.31 -5.67
C ASP A 174 8.82 2.39 -5.03
N HIS A 175 8.25 3.42 -4.40
CA HIS A 175 9.03 4.48 -3.75
C HIS A 175 9.80 4.02 -2.49
N ASP A 176 9.60 2.79 -2.00
CA ASP A 176 10.53 2.16 -1.04
C ASP A 176 11.87 1.79 -1.70
N VAL A 177 11.85 1.54 -3.02
CA VAL A 177 12.98 1.16 -3.87
C VAL A 177 13.43 2.35 -4.70
N TRP A 178 12.67 2.68 -5.75
CA TRP A 178 12.59 3.95 -6.48
C TRP A 178 11.35 3.90 -7.39
N ASP A 179 10.79 5.06 -7.70
CA ASP A 179 9.65 5.29 -8.59
C ASP A 179 9.63 4.34 -9.81
N GLY A 180 8.49 3.69 -10.06
CA GLY A 180 8.23 2.90 -11.27
C GLY A 180 8.94 1.55 -11.38
N ILE A 181 9.67 1.08 -10.35
CA ILE A 181 10.37 -0.22 -10.42
C ILE A 181 9.40 -1.37 -10.75
N GLY A 182 9.74 -2.14 -11.78
CA GLY A 182 8.87 -3.20 -12.32
C GLY A 182 8.02 -2.77 -13.50
N SER A 183 7.93 -1.47 -13.80
CA SER A 183 7.12 -0.92 -14.90
C SER A 183 7.97 -0.48 -16.11
N TYR A 184 9.29 -0.63 -16.04
CA TYR A 184 10.23 -0.26 -17.11
C TYR A 184 10.39 -1.33 -18.21
N PRO A 185 10.81 -0.94 -19.43
CA PRO A 185 11.21 -1.89 -20.47
C PRO A 185 12.36 -2.82 -20.04
N ASP A 186 12.38 -4.03 -20.58
CA ASP A 186 13.33 -5.11 -20.25
C ASP A 186 14.80 -4.67 -20.21
N TYR A 187 15.24 -3.82 -21.14
CA TYR A 187 16.63 -3.38 -21.20
C TYR A 187 17.07 -2.51 -19.99
N LEU A 188 16.13 -1.80 -19.35
CA LEU A 188 16.38 -1.06 -18.11
C LEU A 188 16.15 -1.98 -16.92
N GLN A 189 14.98 -2.64 -16.86
CA GLN A 189 14.57 -3.50 -15.75
C GLN A 189 15.60 -4.59 -15.43
N PHE A 190 16.19 -5.17 -16.48
CA PHE A 190 17.20 -6.23 -16.37
C PHE A 190 18.63 -5.72 -16.64
N SER A 191 18.85 -4.40 -16.60
CA SER A 191 20.21 -3.85 -16.62
C SER A 191 20.98 -4.26 -15.36
N GLN A 192 22.31 -4.42 -15.47
CA GLN A 192 23.12 -4.79 -14.31
C GLN A 192 22.99 -3.75 -13.18
N VAL A 193 22.82 -2.47 -13.52
CA VAL A 193 22.64 -1.41 -12.53
C VAL A 193 21.31 -1.53 -11.79
N PHE A 194 20.18 -1.73 -12.49
CA PHE A 194 18.88 -1.87 -11.83
C PHE A 194 18.80 -3.14 -10.98
N VAL A 195 19.27 -4.27 -11.50
CA VAL A 195 19.22 -5.55 -10.77
C VAL A 195 20.01 -5.45 -9.47
N GLN A 196 21.23 -4.92 -9.52
CA GLN A 196 22.08 -4.80 -8.32
C GLN A 196 21.55 -3.74 -7.34
N LEU A 197 21.08 -2.59 -7.84
CA LEU A 197 20.50 -1.55 -6.98
C LEU A 197 19.23 -2.04 -6.27
N LYS A 198 18.38 -2.82 -6.97
CA LYS A 198 17.18 -3.46 -6.40
C LYS A 198 17.57 -4.34 -5.22
N GLU A 199 18.64 -5.13 -5.32
CA GLU A 199 19.07 -5.98 -4.21
C GLU A 199 19.50 -5.21 -2.96
N TYR A 200 20.14 -4.05 -3.11
CA TYR A 200 20.43 -3.15 -1.98
C TYR A 200 19.16 -2.56 -1.37
N ALA A 201 18.22 -2.10 -2.21
CA ALA A 201 16.94 -1.59 -1.73
C ALA A 201 16.17 -2.66 -0.91
N PHE A 202 16.08 -3.87 -1.46
CA PHE A 202 15.40 -4.98 -0.80
C PHE A 202 16.17 -5.52 0.40
N LYS A 203 17.50 -5.43 0.45
CA LYS A 203 18.28 -5.71 1.67
C LYS A 203 17.77 -4.86 2.82
N TYR A 204 17.69 -3.55 2.64
CA TYR A 204 17.26 -2.66 3.71
C TYR A 204 15.75 -2.69 3.97
N TRP A 205 14.93 -2.93 2.95
CA TRP A 205 13.51 -3.23 3.17
C TRP A 205 13.32 -4.47 4.04
N ARG A 206 14.06 -5.55 3.76
CA ARG A 206 14.01 -6.77 4.58
C ARG A 206 14.38 -6.49 6.03
N LEU A 207 15.43 -5.69 6.26
CA LEU A 207 15.92 -5.38 7.60
C LEU A 207 14.98 -4.44 8.39
N TYR A 208 14.54 -3.33 7.78
CA TYR A 208 13.79 -2.28 8.47
C TYR A 208 12.27 -2.47 8.45
N GLN A 209 11.70 -3.04 7.38
CA GLN A 209 10.24 -3.16 7.22
C GLN A 209 9.74 -4.58 7.45
N ALA A 210 10.46 -5.59 6.95
CA ALA A 210 10.06 -6.99 7.09
C ALA A 210 10.69 -7.69 8.32
N HIS A 211 11.63 -7.02 9.00
CA HIS A 211 12.36 -7.51 10.17
C HIS A 211 12.97 -8.91 9.95
N THR A 212 13.61 -9.11 8.80
CA THR A 212 14.24 -10.37 8.38
C THR A 212 15.49 -10.11 7.52
N ASN A 213 16.18 -11.18 7.10
CA ASN A 213 17.14 -11.17 6.01
C ASN A 213 16.75 -12.19 4.93
N GLN A 214 17.55 -12.31 3.88
CA GLN A 214 17.30 -13.22 2.75
C GLN A 214 17.21 -14.68 3.20
N GLN A 215 18.13 -15.10 4.07
CA GLN A 215 18.28 -16.50 4.49
C GLN A 215 17.13 -16.94 5.40
N MET A 216 16.61 -16.03 6.23
CA MET A 216 15.62 -16.35 7.26
C MET A 216 14.19 -15.99 6.85
N ALA A 217 13.96 -15.25 5.76
CA ALA A 217 12.64 -14.77 5.36
C ALA A 217 11.59 -15.89 5.31
N ARG A 218 11.95 -17.06 4.77
CA ARG A 218 11.05 -18.22 4.69
C ARG A 218 10.68 -18.77 6.07
N ASN A 219 11.65 -18.83 6.99
CA ASN A 219 11.42 -19.27 8.38
C ASN A 219 10.56 -18.27 9.15
N HIS A 220 10.67 -16.98 8.82
CA HIS A 220 9.88 -15.90 9.41
C HIS A 220 8.48 -15.74 8.79
N GLY A 221 8.05 -16.66 7.92
CA GLY A 221 6.69 -16.72 7.38
C GLY A 221 6.48 -16.00 6.04
N TYR A 222 7.52 -15.41 5.45
CA TYR A 222 7.46 -14.84 4.10
C TYR A 222 7.57 -15.94 3.03
N PHE A 223 6.92 -15.76 1.88
CA PHE A 223 6.91 -16.75 0.81
C PHE A 223 6.75 -16.12 -0.59
N GLY A 224 6.94 -16.93 -1.62
CA GLY A 224 6.96 -16.55 -3.03
C GLY A 224 8.05 -17.31 -3.76
N LYS A 225 8.03 -17.31 -5.09
CA LYS A 225 9.09 -17.89 -5.93
C LYS A 225 10.43 -17.26 -5.58
N ALA A 226 10.45 -15.93 -5.54
CA ALA A 226 11.58 -15.10 -5.11
C ALA A 226 11.14 -13.99 -4.12
N GLY A 227 9.88 -13.53 -4.18
CA GLY A 227 9.35 -12.41 -3.40
C GLY A 227 9.02 -12.72 -1.93
N TYR A 228 8.35 -11.77 -1.27
CA TYR A 228 8.11 -11.74 0.18
C TYR A 228 6.63 -11.52 0.51
N SER A 229 5.75 -12.31 -0.10
CA SER A 229 4.34 -12.35 0.28
C SER A 229 4.18 -12.92 1.70
N TRP A 230 3.11 -12.56 2.40
CA TRP A 230 2.79 -13.09 3.73
C TRP A 230 1.28 -13.23 3.95
N VAL A 231 0.91 -14.16 4.84
CA VAL A 231 -0.47 -14.35 5.32
C VAL A 231 -0.42 -14.34 6.85
N LYS A 232 -1.22 -13.48 7.49
CA LYS A 232 -1.24 -13.28 8.93
C LYS A 232 -2.67 -13.37 9.44
N GLN A 233 -2.89 -14.11 10.52
CA GLN A 233 -4.19 -14.27 11.12
C GLN A 233 -4.39 -13.23 12.24
N LEU A 234 -5.52 -12.53 12.22
CA LEU A 234 -5.95 -11.55 13.21
C LEU A 234 -7.15 -12.12 13.97
N GLY A 235 -6.85 -12.87 15.03
CA GLY A 235 -7.86 -13.58 15.80
C GLY A 235 -8.54 -14.70 15.00
N PRO A 236 -9.68 -15.22 15.46
CA PRO A 236 -10.33 -16.37 14.83
C PRO A 236 -11.06 -16.05 13.51
N TYR A 237 -11.39 -14.78 13.25
CA TYR A 237 -12.35 -14.41 12.21
C TYR A 237 -11.77 -13.60 11.04
N THR A 238 -10.58 -13.00 11.20
CA THR A 238 -9.97 -12.14 10.18
C THR A 238 -8.59 -12.65 9.78
N VAL A 239 -8.30 -12.62 8.49
CA VAL A 239 -6.98 -12.92 7.93
C VAL A 239 -6.53 -11.76 7.05
N ALA A 240 -5.26 -11.40 7.15
CA ALA A 240 -4.59 -10.41 6.32
C ALA A 240 -3.65 -11.10 5.32
N LEU A 241 -3.73 -10.72 4.05
CA LEU A 241 -2.82 -11.11 2.98
C LEU A 241 -2.10 -9.88 2.46
N GLY A 242 -0.77 -9.89 2.53
CA GLY A 242 0.10 -8.93 1.86
C GLY A 242 0.91 -9.64 0.78
N PRO A 243 0.46 -9.65 -0.48
CA PRO A 243 1.27 -10.14 -1.58
C PRO A 243 2.40 -9.15 -1.89
N ASP A 244 3.56 -9.68 -2.26
CA ASP A 244 4.66 -8.89 -2.81
C ASP A 244 4.37 -8.61 -4.29
N THR A 245 4.24 -7.33 -4.63
CA THR A 245 3.92 -6.86 -5.99
C THR A 245 5.09 -6.13 -6.65
N ARG A 246 6.30 -6.18 -6.06
CA ARG A 246 7.46 -5.43 -6.54
C ARG A 246 8.68 -6.28 -6.81
N TYR A 247 8.99 -7.28 -6.00
CA TYR A 247 10.26 -8.01 -6.14
C TYR A 247 10.31 -8.83 -7.43
N GLU A 248 9.22 -9.52 -7.73
CA GLU A 248 9.05 -10.41 -8.89
C GLU A 248 8.50 -9.69 -10.13
N ARG A 249 8.17 -8.40 -10.01
CA ARG A 249 7.44 -7.65 -11.04
C ARG A 249 8.27 -7.41 -12.30
N SER A 250 7.59 -7.56 -13.43
CA SER A 250 7.98 -7.12 -14.76
C SER A 250 6.85 -6.32 -15.41
N ILE A 251 7.11 -5.70 -16.56
CA ILE A 251 6.11 -4.88 -17.27
C ILE A 251 4.86 -5.68 -17.68
N LYS A 252 4.93 -7.01 -17.78
CA LYS A 252 3.81 -7.88 -18.20
C LYS A 252 3.26 -8.77 -17.10
N GLN A 253 3.90 -8.80 -15.93
CA GLN A 253 3.56 -9.73 -14.85
C GLN A 253 3.94 -9.08 -13.52
N ILE A 254 2.96 -8.86 -12.65
CA ILE A 254 3.16 -8.26 -11.32
C ILE A 254 3.64 -9.31 -10.32
N ILE A 255 2.99 -10.47 -10.28
CA ILE A 255 3.29 -11.58 -9.36
C ILE A 255 3.53 -12.85 -10.17
N GLU A 256 4.56 -13.63 -9.83
CA GLU A 256 4.84 -14.88 -10.56
C GLU A 256 3.71 -15.92 -10.37
N PRO A 257 3.37 -16.72 -11.41
CA PRO A 257 2.33 -17.74 -11.31
C PRO A 257 2.50 -18.71 -10.14
N GLU A 258 3.74 -19.12 -9.85
CA GLU A 258 4.05 -20.00 -8.72
C GLU A 258 3.78 -19.32 -7.38
N THR A 259 4.03 -18.01 -7.27
CA THR A 259 3.69 -17.23 -6.07
C THR A 259 2.18 -17.16 -5.87
N TYR A 260 1.39 -16.98 -6.93
CA TYR A 260 -0.06 -17.08 -6.82
C TYR A 260 -0.50 -18.46 -6.30
N ASP A 261 0.05 -19.55 -6.82
CA ASP A 261 -0.29 -20.89 -6.34
C ASP A 261 0.04 -21.07 -4.87
N MET A 262 1.20 -20.57 -4.41
CA MET A 262 1.56 -20.56 -2.99
C MET A 262 0.61 -19.73 -2.12
N ILE A 263 0.07 -18.61 -2.63
CA ILE A 263 -0.95 -17.80 -1.95
C ILE A 263 -2.23 -18.64 -1.78
N PHE A 264 -2.78 -19.16 -2.88
CA PHE A 264 -4.06 -19.87 -2.84
C PHE A 264 -3.97 -21.21 -2.11
N ASP A 265 -2.81 -21.87 -2.09
CA ASP A 265 -2.55 -23.05 -1.25
C ASP A 265 -2.68 -22.75 0.24
N ARG A 266 -2.20 -21.58 0.67
CA ARG A 266 -2.34 -21.12 2.06
C ARG A 266 -3.77 -20.71 2.37
N LEU A 267 -4.42 -19.96 1.47
CA LEU A 267 -5.82 -19.55 1.64
C LEU A 267 -6.76 -20.76 1.78
N ARG A 268 -6.55 -21.83 1.01
CA ARG A 268 -7.34 -23.07 1.10
C ARG A 268 -7.23 -23.79 2.45
N ARG A 269 -6.20 -23.51 3.23
CA ARG A 269 -5.93 -24.15 4.54
C ARG A 269 -6.40 -23.28 5.71
N LEU A 270 -7.05 -22.15 5.46
CA LEU A 270 -7.53 -21.28 6.51
C LEU A 270 -8.61 -21.95 7.37
N PRO A 271 -8.66 -21.66 8.69
CA PRO A 271 -9.71 -22.19 9.57
C PRO A 271 -11.11 -21.81 9.09
N GLN A 272 -12.10 -22.70 9.29
CA GLN A 272 -13.51 -22.45 8.95
C GLN A 272 -14.17 -21.31 9.76
N SER A 273 -13.51 -20.87 10.84
CA SER A 273 -13.94 -19.73 11.62
C SER A 273 -13.73 -18.41 10.86
N VAL A 274 -12.78 -18.34 9.93
CA VAL A 274 -12.48 -17.11 9.18
C VAL A 274 -13.73 -16.63 8.43
N ARG A 275 -14.02 -15.34 8.57
CA ARG A 275 -15.15 -14.64 7.95
C ARG A 275 -14.67 -13.58 6.96
N HIS A 276 -13.50 -13.00 7.21
CA HIS A 276 -12.93 -11.91 6.42
C HIS A 276 -11.49 -12.20 5.99
N LEU A 277 -11.21 -11.97 4.71
CA LEU A 277 -9.87 -11.88 4.16
C LEU A 277 -9.64 -10.45 3.69
N VAL A 278 -8.66 -9.76 4.26
CA VAL A 278 -8.23 -8.43 3.85
C VAL A 278 -6.96 -8.55 3.03
N VAL A 279 -7.01 -8.09 1.77
CA VAL A 279 -5.90 -8.13 0.82
C VAL A 279 -5.32 -6.72 0.69
N PHE A 280 -4.09 -6.52 1.14
CA PHE A 280 -3.39 -5.24 1.08
C PHE A 280 -2.59 -5.16 -0.22
N LEU A 281 -2.77 -4.10 -1.01
CA LEU A 281 -2.04 -3.86 -2.25
C LEU A 281 -1.45 -2.44 -2.22
N GLY A 282 -0.25 -2.25 -2.77
CA GLY A 282 0.36 -0.92 -2.88
C GLY A 282 -0.54 0.01 -3.70
N VAL A 283 -0.92 -0.47 -4.89
CA VAL A 283 -1.83 0.23 -5.80
C VAL A 283 -3.24 -0.38 -5.75
N PRO A 284 -4.33 0.43 -5.73
CA PRO A 284 -5.71 -0.05 -5.75
C PRO A 284 -6.04 -0.86 -7.01
N ILE A 285 -6.65 -2.04 -6.82
CA ILE A 285 -7.07 -2.93 -7.91
C ILE A 285 -8.38 -2.47 -8.58
N VAL A 286 -9.26 -1.79 -7.85
CA VAL A 286 -10.45 -1.08 -8.36
C VAL A 286 -10.13 0.40 -8.44
N TYR A 287 -9.84 0.91 -9.63
CA TYR A 287 -9.55 2.33 -9.82
C TYR A 287 -10.04 2.81 -11.19
N PRO A 288 -10.39 4.11 -11.34
CA PRO A 288 -10.75 4.66 -12.64
C PRO A 288 -9.60 4.51 -13.65
N ARG A 289 -9.93 4.16 -14.90
CA ARG A 289 -8.92 3.93 -15.93
C ARG A 289 -8.20 5.25 -16.28
N LEU A 290 -6.88 5.26 -16.10
CA LEU A 290 -6.02 6.40 -16.42
C LEU A 290 -5.91 6.66 -17.93
N THR A 291 -6.03 5.62 -18.77
CA THR A 291 -6.05 5.73 -20.24
C THR A 291 -7.10 6.72 -20.78
N TYR A 292 -8.27 6.83 -20.12
CA TYR A 292 -9.29 7.81 -20.50
C TYR A 292 -8.92 9.25 -20.12
N ILE A 293 -8.08 9.42 -19.10
CA ILE A 293 -7.59 10.72 -18.64
C ILE A 293 -6.59 11.27 -19.64
N GLU A 294 -5.67 10.44 -20.15
CA GLU A 294 -4.71 10.85 -21.18
C GLU A 294 -5.42 11.43 -22.40
N LYS A 295 -6.44 10.71 -22.91
CA LYS A 295 -7.23 11.13 -24.07
C LYS A 295 -7.99 12.43 -23.80
N ALA A 296 -8.49 12.63 -22.59
CA ALA A 296 -9.17 13.87 -22.21
C ALA A 296 -8.19 15.05 -22.12
N LEU A 297 -7.03 14.86 -21.50
CA LEU A 297 -5.99 15.89 -21.35
C LEU A 297 -5.32 16.23 -22.70
N SER A 298 -5.07 15.24 -23.55
CA SER A 298 -4.55 15.45 -24.91
C SER A 298 -5.55 16.20 -25.79
N GLY A 299 -6.85 15.89 -25.66
CA GLY A 299 -7.92 16.59 -26.36
C GLY A 299 -8.01 18.07 -25.97
N ILE A 300 -7.89 18.39 -24.67
CA ILE A 300 -7.85 19.76 -24.17
C ILE A 300 -6.63 20.54 -24.71
N LYS A 301 -5.48 19.87 -24.87
CA LYS A 301 -4.27 20.46 -25.48
C LYS A 301 -4.48 20.83 -26.95
N SER A 302 -5.26 20.03 -27.69
CA SER A 302 -5.56 20.28 -29.12
C SER A 302 -6.52 21.47 -29.35
N MET A 303 -7.26 21.90 -28.32
CA MET A 303 -8.22 23.01 -28.39
C MET A 303 -7.59 24.40 -28.17
N GLY A 304 -6.26 24.53 -28.09
CA GLY A 304 -5.58 25.83 -28.03
C GLY A 304 -5.81 26.66 -26.75
N LEU A 305 -6.40 26.07 -25.70
CA LEU A 305 -6.60 26.70 -24.39
C LEU A 305 -5.27 26.73 -23.60
N THR A 306 -4.34 27.57 -24.04
CA THR A 306 -2.97 27.72 -23.50
C THR A 306 -2.90 28.39 -22.11
N LYS A 307 -4.04 28.76 -21.50
CA LYS A 307 -4.09 29.20 -20.08
C LYS A 307 -4.02 28.05 -19.08
N ILE A 308 -3.91 26.80 -19.53
CA ILE A 308 -3.58 25.62 -18.70
C ILE A 308 -2.04 25.43 -18.61
N GLY A 309 -1.26 26.48 -18.87
CA GLY A 309 0.20 26.48 -18.79
C GLY A 309 0.79 26.26 -17.38
N PHE A 310 -0.04 26.17 -16.33
CA PHE A 310 0.43 25.91 -14.96
C PHE A 310 0.58 24.41 -14.65
N ILE A 311 -0.10 23.52 -15.38
CA ILE A 311 0.00 22.05 -15.17
C ILE A 311 1.13 21.45 -16.01
N ALA A 312 1.45 22.07 -17.17
CA ALA A 312 2.47 21.57 -18.09
C ALA A 312 3.92 21.95 -17.71
N LYS A 313 4.14 22.79 -16.70
CA LYS A 313 5.49 23.29 -16.35
C LYS A 313 6.27 22.42 -15.37
N GLN A 314 5.74 21.29 -14.91
CA GLN A 314 6.39 20.50 -13.84
C GLN A 314 6.44 18.98 -14.02
N ARG A 315 5.88 18.39 -15.08
CA ARG A 315 6.07 16.96 -15.38
C ARG A 315 6.94 16.82 -16.62
N ALA A 316 8.05 16.12 -16.50
CA ALA A 316 8.88 15.89 -17.67
C ALA A 316 8.11 14.96 -18.61
N ILE A 317 8.23 15.14 -19.93
CA ILE A 317 7.59 14.22 -20.89
C ILE A 317 8.29 12.85 -20.84
N VAL A 318 9.53 12.84 -20.38
CA VAL A 318 10.39 11.68 -20.21
C VAL A 318 11.01 11.69 -18.83
N ASN A 319 11.08 10.53 -18.21
CA ASN A 319 11.75 10.33 -16.93
C ASN A 319 13.28 10.46 -17.06
N ILE A 320 14.00 10.29 -15.94
CA ILE A 320 15.48 10.41 -15.92
C ILE A 320 16.21 9.33 -16.73
N TRP A 321 15.51 8.26 -17.13
CA TRP A 321 16.05 7.18 -17.95
C TRP A 321 15.75 7.35 -19.45
N GLY A 322 14.95 8.35 -19.83
CA GLY A 322 14.56 8.64 -21.21
C GLY A 322 13.30 7.91 -21.68
N GLU A 323 12.54 7.29 -20.78
CA GLU A 323 11.25 6.65 -21.08
C GLU A 323 10.07 7.59 -20.74
N PRO A 324 8.88 7.43 -21.36
CA PRO A 324 7.74 8.30 -21.11
C PRO A 324 7.21 8.19 -19.68
N GLU A 325 7.26 9.29 -18.91
CA GLU A 325 6.86 9.35 -17.47
C GLU A 325 5.41 8.84 -17.25
N LEU A 326 4.49 9.27 -18.13
CA LEU A 326 3.08 8.88 -18.05
C LEU A 326 2.84 7.39 -18.35
N SER A 327 3.70 6.77 -19.17
CA SER A 327 3.60 5.35 -19.46
C SER A 327 4.00 4.51 -18.25
N ASP A 328 4.99 4.98 -17.48
CA ASP A 328 5.44 4.30 -16.26
C ASP A 328 4.34 4.38 -15.20
N ASP A 329 3.81 5.59 -14.93
CA ASP A 329 2.67 5.82 -14.02
C ASP A 329 1.49 4.90 -14.37
N MET A 330 1.15 4.80 -15.66
CA MET A 330 0.01 4.00 -16.08
C MET A 330 0.26 2.50 -15.99
N ASN A 331 1.45 2.03 -16.37
CA ASN A 331 1.84 0.62 -16.25
C ASN A 331 2.02 0.18 -14.80
N ASP A 332 2.04 1.12 -13.87
CA ASP A 332 2.10 0.80 -12.46
C ASP A 332 0.76 0.29 -11.89
N HIS A 333 -0.35 0.74 -12.46
CA HIS A 333 -1.69 0.36 -12.04
C HIS A 333 -2.12 -1.04 -12.51
N TRP A 334 -2.80 -1.78 -11.62
CA TRP A 334 -3.55 -3.00 -11.96
C TRP A 334 -4.51 -2.83 -13.15
N THR A 335 -4.98 -1.60 -13.36
CA THR A 335 -5.95 -1.28 -14.42
C THR A 335 -5.31 -0.90 -15.76
N SER A 336 -3.97 -1.00 -15.86
CA SER A 336 -3.26 -0.91 -17.13
C SER A 336 -3.63 -2.07 -18.04
N GLU A 337 -3.67 -1.81 -19.35
CA GLU A 337 -4.01 -2.82 -20.37
C GLU A 337 -3.16 -4.08 -20.26
N VAL A 338 -1.85 -3.94 -20.00
CA VAL A 338 -0.92 -5.06 -19.88
C VAL A 338 -1.19 -5.96 -18.67
N HIS A 339 -1.87 -5.45 -17.63
CA HIS A 339 -2.12 -6.17 -16.37
C HIS A 339 -3.56 -6.68 -16.24
N MET A 340 -4.45 -6.32 -17.16
CA MET A 340 -5.88 -6.64 -17.07
C MET A 340 -6.16 -8.15 -16.97
N GLU A 341 -5.41 -8.98 -17.69
CA GLU A 341 -5.58 -10.45 -17.66
C GLU A 341 -5.09 -11.06 -16.34
N GLU A 342 -3.94 -10.62 -15.82
CA GLU A 342 -3.45 -11.05 -14.50
C GLU A 342 -4.40 -10.61 -13.39
N ARG A 343 -4.81 -9.34 -13.40
CA ARG A 343 -5.81 -8.77 -12.51
C ARG A 343 -7.09 -9.60 -12.50
N LYS A 344 -7.63 -9.91 -13.67
CA LYS A 344 -8.84 -10.73 -13.83
C LYS A 344 -8.65 -12.10 -13.20
N LYS A 345 -7.57 -12.80 -13.53
CA LYS A 345 -7.27 -14.13 -12.95
C LYS A 345 -7.17 -14.07 -11.44
N PHE A 346 -6.51 -13.06 -10.87
CA PHE A 346 -6.37 -12.91 -9.43
C PHE A 346 -7.73 -12.73 -8.74
N VAL A 347 -8.56 -11.80 -9.23
CA VAL A 347 -9.90 -11.54 -8.68
C VAL A 347 -10.80 -12.77 -8.82
N LEU A 348 -10.82 -13.45 -9.97
CA LEU A 348 -11.63 -14.66 -10.17
C LEU A 348 -11.22 -15.81 -9.23
N ARG A 349 -9.91 -16.01 -9.00
CA ARG A 349 -9.44 -17.00 -8.03
C ARG A 349 -9.86 -16.64 -6.60
N LEU A 350 -9.85 -15.35 -6.23
CA LEU A 350 -10.37 -14.88 -4.95
C LEU A 350 -11.89 -15.06 -4.84
N GLN A 351 -12.64 -14.92 -5.93
CA GLN A 351 -14.09 -15.11 -5.94
C GLN A 351 -14.42 -16.58 -5.70
N GLU A 352 -13.68 -17.49 -6.36
CA GLU A 352 -13.84 -18.92 -6.12
C GLU A 352 -13.45 -19.32 -4.69
N PHE A 353 -12.40 -18.71 -4.13
CA PHE A 353 -12.06 -18.86 -2.72
C PHE A 353 -13.20 -18.38 -1.80
N ALA A 354 -13.73 -17.17 -2.02
CA ALA A 354 -14.84 -16.60 -1.26
C ALA A 354 -16.06 -17.53 -1.29
N ARG A 355 -16.41 -18.03 -2.49
CA ARG A 355 -17.53 -18.95 -2.71
C ARG A 355 -17.39 -20.26 -1.94
N ARG A 356 -16.20 -20.88 -1.96
CA ARG A 356 -15.95 -22.18 -1.31
C ARG A 356 -15.81 -22.10 0.20
N HIS A 357 -15.24 -21.00 0.71
CA HIS A 357 -14.91 -20.85 2.12
C HIS A 357 -15.90 -19.97 2.89
N HIS A 358 -16.87 -19.36 2.22
CA HIS A 358 -17.81 -18.39 2.80
C HIS A 358 -17.07 -17.22 3.50
N VAL A 359 -16.02 -16.72 2.84
CA VAL A 359 -15.18 -15.62 3.34
C VAL A 359 -15.42 -14.37 2.51
N ARG A 360 -15.71 -13.24 3.17
CA ARG A 360 -15.73 -11.93 2.53
C ARG A 360 -14.31 -11.49 2.22
N VAL A 361 -14.03 -11.21 0.95
CA VAL A 361 -12.74 -10.63 0.50
C VAL A 361 -12.88 -9.12 0.41
N THR A 362 -11.97 -8.39 1.06
CA THR A 362 -11.88 -6.93 1.03
C THR A 362 -10.49 -6.53 0.57
N PHE A 363 -10.40 -5.61 -0.38
CA PHE A 363 -9.13 -5.03 -0.81
C PHE A 363 -8.85 -3.71 -0.07
N VAL A 364 -7.59 -3.42 0.20
CA VAL A 364 -7.13 -2.13 0.72
C VAL A 364 -5.94 -1.67 -0.13
N GLY A 365 -6.04 -0.47 -0.72
CA GLY A 365 -5.07 0.08 -1.65
C GLY A 365 -4.49 1.44 -1.22
N GLY A 366 -3.21 1.66 -1.52
CA GLY A 366 -2.45 2.88 -1.26
C GLY A 366 -2.11 3.68 -2.53
N ASP A 367 -0.88 4.22 -2.61
CA ASP A 367 -0.23 4.86 -3.78
C ASP A 367 -0.88 6.15 -4.34
N VAL A 368 -2.18 6.14 -4.64
CA VAL A 368 -2.87 7.16 -5.47
C VAL A 368 -3.11 8.52 -4.80
N HIS A 369 -2.56 8.76 -3.61
CA HIS A 369 -2.63 9.99 -2.82
C HIS A 369 -4.07 10.56 -2.60
N CYS A 370 -5.10 9.72 -2.72
CA CYS A 370 -6.48 10.11 -2.43
C CYS A 370 -7.31 9.08 -1.65
N CYS A 371 -8.43 9.60 -1.16
CA CYS A 371 -9.59 8.96 -0.58
C CYS A 371 -10.53 8.19 -1.48
N GLY A 372 -10.98 6.96 -1.16
CA GLY A 372 -12.22 6.48 -1.75
C GLY A 372 -12.56 5.03 -1.43
N ALA A 373 -13.61 4.54 -2.08
CA ALA A 373 -13.96 3.14 -2.02
C ALA A 373 -14.66 2.68 -3.30
N GLY A 374 -14.54 1.39 -3.60
CA GLY A 374 -15.18 0.76 -4.74
C GLY A 374 -15.51 -0.70 -4.46
N ARG A 375 -15.92 -1.44 -5.48
CA ARG A 375 -16.24 -2.86 -5.38
C ARG A 375 -16.08 -3.58 -6.70
N PHE A 376 -15.88 -4.90 -6.62
CA PHE A 376 -16.46 -5.85 -7.57
C PHE A 376 -17.81 -6.34 -7.02
N ALA A 377 -18.81 -6.66 -7.86
CA ALA A 377 -19.97 -7.45 -7.44
C ALA A 377 -20.62 -8.18 -8.61
N SER A 378 -21.60 -9.03 -8.30
CA SER A 378 -22.46 -9.65 -9.31
C SER A 378 -23.23 -8.57 -10.07
N MET A 379 -23.36 -8.74 -11.39
CA MET A 379 -24.18 -7.88 -12.25
C MET A 379 -25.69 -7.92 -11.91
N ASN A 380 -26.14 -8.89 -11.11
CA ASN A 380 -27.51 -8.96 -10.61
C ASN A 380 -27.71 -7.94 -9.47
N PRO A 381 -28.42 -6.82 -9.70
CA PRO A 381 -28.58 -5.77 -8.70
C PRO A 381 -29.48 -6.17 -7.53
N SER A 382 -30.24 -7.28 -7.66
CA SER A 382 -31.11 -7.78 -6.60
C SER A 382 -30.41 -8.68 -5.59
N LEU A 383 -29.16 -9.09 -5.85
CA LEU A 383 -28.39 -9.94 -4.95
C LEU A 383 -27.79 -9.07 -3.82
N PRO A 384 -28.17 -9.28 -2.55
CA PRO A 384 -27.61 -8.50 -1.45
C PRO A 384 -26.13 -8.87 -1.23
N PRO A 385 -25.28 -7.92 -0.78
CA PRO A 385 -23.85 -8.17 -0.57
C PRO A 385 -23.55 -9.42 0.26
N GLU A 386 -24.31 -9.67 1.33
CA GLU A 386 -24.20 -10.82 2.24
C GLU A 386 -24.30 -12.17 1.51
N ARG A 387 -24.97 -12.21 0.35
CA ARG A 387 -25.18 -13.42 -0.46
C ARG A 387 -24.46 -13.38 -1.80
N ASP A 388 -23.57 -12.41 -1.98
CA ASP A 388 -22.79 -12.26 -3.20
C ASP A 388 -21.32 -12.55 -2.92
N PHE A 389 -20.82 -13.71 -3.33
CA PHE A 389 -19.40 -14.04 -3.21
C PHE A 389 -18.52 -13.21 -4.17
N ARG A 390 -19.12 -12.60 -5.20
CA ARG A 390 -18.44 -11.68 -6.12
C ARG A 390 -18.32 -10.27 -5.53
N PHE A 391 -19.11 -9.95 -4.50
CA PHE A 391 -19.01 -8.68 -3.78
C PHE A 391 -17.67 -8.59 -3.05
N MET A 392 -16.74 -7.81 -3.59
CA MET A 392 -15.44 -7.56 -2.99
C MET A 392 -15.22 -6.07 -2.87
N PRO A 393 -15.49 -5.47 -1.70
CA PRO A 393 -15.25 -4.05 -1.50
C PRO A 393 -13.75 -3.75 -1.52
N GLN A 394 -13.40 -2.55 -1.98
CA GLN A 394 -12.08 -1.99 -1.87
C GLN A 394 -12.13 -0.67 -1.12
N ILE A 395 -11.18 -0.48 -0.20
CA ILE A 395 -10.90 0.78 0.48
C ILE A 395 -9.63 1.40 -0.12
N ILE A 396 -9.66 2.68 -0.47
CA ILE A 396 -8.50 3.44 -0.91
C ILE A 396 -8.15 4.42 0.20
N SER A 397 -6.93 4.29 0.74
CA SER A 397 -6.47 5.14 1.83
C SER A 397 -5.01 5.55 1.60
N SER A 398 -4.84 6.63 0.84
CA SER A 398 -3.55 7.25 0.55
C SER A 398 -3.73 8.77 0.44
N ALA A 399 -2.80 9.63 0.82
CA ALA A 399 -1.57 9.38 1.57
C ALA A 399 -1.77 9.79 3.04
N ILE A 400 -1.01 9.21 3.98
CA ILE A 400 -1.00 9.72 5.36
C ILE A 400 -0.24 11.04 5.48
N MET A 401 0.84 11.20 4.69
CA MET A 401 1.70 12.38 4.77
C MET A 401 1.78 13.18 3.46
N ASN A 402 1.87 12.53 2.31
CA ASN A 402 2.16 13.21 1.04
C ASN A 402 1.03 14.15 0.55
N ILE A 403 1.35 15.02 -0.42
CA ILE A 403 0.39 15.95 -1.01
C ILE A 403 -0.65 15.22 -1.86
N PRO A 404 -1.95 15.52 -1.72
CA PRO A 404 -2.97 14.97 -2.61
C PRO A 404 -2.79 15.41 -4.07
N PRO A 405 -3.32 14.66 -5.06
CA PRO A 405 -3.23 15.06 -6.45
C PRO A 405 -4.01 16.36 -6.70
N PRO A 406 -3.60 17.17 -7.68
CA PRO A 406 -4.28 18.42 -8.00
C PRO A 406 -5.77 18.21 -8.32
N ASN A 407 -6.61 19.18 -7.93
CA ASN A 407 -8.06 19.11 -8.11
C ASN A 407 -8.51 18.78 -9.55
N LEU A 408 -7.79 19.27 -10.57
CA LEU A 408 -8.11 18.97 -11.97
C LEU A 408 -7.87 17.49 -12.31
N VAL A 409 -6.78 16.92 -11.81
CA VAL A 409 -6.45 15.50 -12.00
C VAL A 409 -7.52 14.65 -11.35
N ILE A 410 -7.87 14.92 -10.10
CA ILE A 410 -8.91 14.17 -9.39
C ILE A 410 -10.27 14.31 -10.07
N ARG A 411 -10.61 15.48 -10.61
CA ARG A 411 -11.83 15.65 -11.40
C ARG A 411 -11.81 14.78 -12.66
N ALA A 412 -10.68 14.69 -13.36
CA ALA A 412 -10.54 13.84 -14.54
C ALA A 412 -10.67 12.35 -14.20
N VAL A 413 -9.97 11.89 -13.16
CA VAL A 413 -10.09 10.53 -12.60
C VAL A 413 -11.54 10.23 -12.20
N HIS A 414 -12.19 11.16 -11.50
CA HIS A 414 -13.58 11.00 -11.09
C HIS A 414 -14.53 10.87 -12.28
N SER A 415 -14.28 11.65 -13.34
CA SER A 415 -15.09 11.65 -14.55
C SER A 415 -14.91 10.37 -15.38
N SER A 416 -13.71 9.75 -15.32
CA SER A 416 -13.47 8.45 -15.94
C SER A 416 -14.03 7.28 -15.13
N ALA A 417 -14.41 7.47 -13.85
CA ALA A 417 -14.91 6.40 -12.98
C ALA A 417 -16.29 5.86 -13.40
N LYS A 418 -16.39 5.09 -14.49
CA LYS A 418 -17.61 4.42 -14.95
C LYS A 418 -17.82 3.09 -14.19
N THR A 419 -18.92 2.42 -14.48
CA THR A 419 -19.02 0.97 -14.25
C THR A 419 -18.21 0.28 -15.34
N TYR A 420 -17.40 -0.70 -14.97
CA TYR A 420 -16.70 -1.56 -15.92
C TYR A 420 -17.06 -3.02 -15.66
N GLU A 421 -16.76 -3.88 -16.62
CA GLU A 421 -16.99 -5.32 -16.52
C GLU A 421 -15.65 -6.01 -16.30
N LEU A 422 -15.57 -6.86 -15.27
CA LEU A 422 -14.42 -7.74 -15.06
C LEU A 422 -14.55 -9.01 -15.92
N ASP A 423 -15.77 -9.55 -15.98
CA ASP A 423 -16.20 -10.66 -16.82
C ASP A 423 -17.71 -10.56 -17.11
N ASN A 424 -18.30 -11.60 -17.71
CA ASN A 424 -19.72 -11.63 -18.08
C ASN A 424 -20.70 -11.72 -16.88
N SER A 425 -20.20 -11.68 -15.64
CA SER A 425 -21.02 -11.84 -14.43
C SER A 425 -20.67 -10.86 -13.31
N THR A 426 -19.54 -10.15 -13.43
CA THR A 426 -18.98 -9.28 -12.40
C THR A 426 -18.77 -7.88 -12.94
N ASP A 427 -19.40 -6.89 -12.30
CA ASP A 427 -19.12 -5.48 -12.52
C ASP A 427 -18.09 -4.96 -11.51
N GLU A 428 -17.40 -3.87 -11.86
CA GLU A 428 -16.60 -3.07 -10.95
C GLU A 428 -17.09 -1.62 -10.95
N LEU A 429 -17.13 -1.01 -9.77
CA LEU A 429 -17.70 0.32 -9.60
C LEU A 429 -17.05 1.05 -8.41
N MET A 430 -16.80 2.35 -8.58
CA MET A 430 -16.44 3.27 -7.50
C MET A 430 -17.71 3.80 -6.80
N TYR A 431 -17.74 3.71 -5.47
CA TYR A 431 -18.86 4.23 -4.67
C TYR A 431 -18.89 5.75 -4.68
N LYS A 432 -20.09 6.33 -4.60
CA LYS A 432 -20.28 7.74 -4.27
C LYS A 432 -20.25 7.92 -2.75
N LEU A 433 -19.09 7.75 -2.15
CA LEU A 433 -18.91 7.78 -0.69
C LEU A 433 -19.06 9.19 -0.08
N PHE A 434 -18.70 10.22 -0.83
CA PHE A 434 -18.57 11.59 -0.32
C PHE A 434 -19.78 12.44 -0.74
N GLU A 435 -20.88 12.35 0.01
CA GLU A 435 -22.00 13.30 -0.15
C GLU A 435 -21.64 14.71 0.34
N LYS A 436 -20.82 14.76 1.38
CA LYS A 436 -20.27 15.99 1.99
C LYS A 436 -18.77 15.84 2.20
N ASP A 437 -18.03 16.91 1.99
CA ASP A 437 -16.61 17.02 2.36
C ASP A 437 -16.44 17.14 3.89
N VAL A 438 -15.19 17.28 4.34
CA VAL A 438 -14.80 17.39 5.75
C VAL A 438 -15.43 18.59 6.46
N ASN A 439 -15.69 19.66 5.72
CA ASN A 439 -16.34 20.88 6.21
C ASN A 439 -17.89 20.85 6.16
N GLY A 440 -18.49 19.73 5.73
CA GLY A 440 -19.94 19.57 5.64
C GLY A 440 -20.59 20.16 4.37
N LYS A 441 -19.81 20.81 3.50
CA LYS A 441 -20.26 21.29 2.18
C LYS A 441 -20.15 20.18 1.14
N SER A 442 -20.71 20.38 -0.06
CA SER A 442 -20.50 19.46 -1.18
C SER A 442 -19.01 19.30 -1.51
N PRO A 443 -18.56 18.10 -1.93
CA PRO A 443 -17.17 17.90 -2.32
C PRO A 443 -16.79 18.81 -3.49
N PRO A 444 -15.53 19.29 -3.54
CA PRO A 444 -15.03 20.10 -4.65
C PRO A 444 -15.33 19.45 -6.00
N ASN A 445 -15.87 20.22 -6.94
CA ASN A 445 -16.25 19.76 -8.29
C ASN A 445 -17.21 18.56 -8.33
N ASN A 446 -18.00 18.34 -7.26
CA ASN A 446 -18.88 17.18 -7.12
C ASN A 446 -18.13 15.83 -7.18
N ASN A 447 -16.89 15.81 -6.68
CA ASN A 447 -16.06 14.60 -6.61
C ASN A 447 -16.57 13.65 -5.50
N ALA A 448 -17.73 13.04 -5.72
CA ALA A 448 -18.39 12.18 -4.74
C ALA A 448 -17.73 10.79 -4.60
N LYS A 449 -16.88 10.38 -5.55
CA LYS A 449 -16.23 9.05 -5.53
C LYS A 449 -14.81 9.03 -4.96
N LEU A 450 -14.07 10.12 -5.15
CA LEU A 450 -12.68 10.25 -4.73
C LEU A 450 -12.45 11.61 -4.08
N LEU A 451 -11.80 11.64 -2.92
CA LEU A 451 -11.52 12.87 -2.19
C LEU A 451 -10.01 13.08 -2.07
N ALA A 452 -9.54 14.23 -2.57
CA ALA A 452 -8.13 14.59 -2.66
C ALA A 452 -7.61 15.16 -1.32
N ARG A 453 -7.45 14.30 -0.31
CA ARG A 453 -7.03 14.70 1.04
C ARG A 453 -6.21 13.61 1.70
N ARG A 454 -5.28 14.01 2.58
CA ARG A 454 -4.52 13.07 3.40
C ARG A 454 -5.43 12.32 4.36
N ASN A 455 -5.12 11.06 4.62
CA ASN A 455 -5.99 10.18 5.39
C ASN A 455 -5.25 8.93 5.88
N PHE A 456 -5.93 8.20 6.77
CA PHE A 456 -5.67 6.80 7.06
C PHE A 456 -7.01 6.07 7.21
N SER A 457 -7.00 4.75 7.34
CA SER A 457 -8.22 3.98 7.59
C SER A 457 -8.10 3.11 8.84
N SER A 458 -9.20 2.91 9.54
CA SER A 458 -9.28 2.02 10.71
C SER A 458 -10.36 0.97 10.53
N TYR A 459 -10.12 -0.20 11.08
CA TYR A 459 -10.94 -1.39 10.89
C TYR A 459 -11.20 -2.05 12.24
N VAL A 460 -12.43 -2.47 12.46
CA VAL A 460 -12.82 -3.27 13.63
C VAL A 460 -13.85 -4.31 13.21
N GLU A 461 -13.71 -5.52 13.70
CA GLU A 461 -14.75 -6.53 13.57
C GLU A 461 -15.89 -6.25 14.56
N ASP A 462 -17.13 -6.15 14.06
CA ASP A 462 -18.31 -6.21 14.91
C ASP A 462 -18.72 -7.68 15.11
N LEU A 463 -18.53 -8.19 16.32
CA LEU A 463 -18.81 -9.60 16.64
C LEU A 463 -20.32 -9.93 16.58
N ASN A 464 -21.21 -8.95 16.69
CA ASN A 464 -22.65 -9.17 16.65
C ASN A 464 -23.16 -9.31 15.21
N SER A 465 -22.88 -8.31 14.37
CA SER A 465 -23.27 -8.34 12.95
C SER A 465 -22.35 -9.20 12.09
N GLN A 466 -21.19 -9.59 12.62
CA GLN A 466 -20.08 -10.23 11.91
C GLN A 466 -19.47 -9.36 10.80
N ALA A 467 -19.90 -8.11 10.67
CA ALA A 467 -19.38 -7.18 9.68
C ALA A 467 -18.02 -6.62 10.11
N MET A 468 -17.25 -6.17 9.12
CA MET A 468 -16.07 -5.36 9.36
C MET A 468 -16.45 -3.89 9.18
N ILE A 469 -16.29 -3.12 10.26
CA ILE A 469 -16.56 -1.70 10.28
C ILE A 469 -15.29 -0.97 9.88
N VAL A 470 -15.36 -0.19 8.81
CA VAL A 470 -14.24 0.58 8.28
C VAL A 470 -14.54 2.07 8.39
N ASN A 471 -13.58 2.84 8.85
CA ASN A 471 -13.61 4.30 8.79
C ASN A 471 -12.41 4.81 7.98
N ILE A 472 -12.66 5.64 6.98
CA ILE A 472 -11.62 6.44 6.32
C ILE A 472 -11.56 7.79 7.05
N HIS A 473 -10.44 8.06 7.73
CA HIS A 473 -10.19 9.24 8.54
C HIS A 473 -9.48 10.30 7.70
N VAL A 474 -10.22 11.31 7.25
CA VAL A 474 -9.76 12.30 6.27
C VAL A 474 -9.40 13.61 6.94
N GLN A 475 -8.22 14.15 6.65
CA GLN A 475 -7.72 15.40 7.22
C GLN A 475 -8.68 16.57 7.03
N ASN A 476 -8.96 17.30 8.11
CA ASN A 476 -9.76 18.53 8.09
C ASN A 476 -9.02 19.69 7.40
N GLU A 477 -9.76 20.62 6.78
CA GLU A 477 -9.20 21.80 6.08
C GLU A 477 -8.37 22.73 6.97
N ASN A 478 -8.64 22.75 8.26
CA ASN A 478 -7.91 23.55 9.24
C ASN A 478 -6.66 22.83 9.78
N ASN A 479 -6.31 21.67 9.21
CA ASN A 479 -5.19 20.83 9.64
C ASN A 479 -5.28 20.40 11.12
N LYS A 480 -6.50 20.21 11.65
CA LYS A 480 -6.73 19.71 13.01
C LYS A 480 -7.60 18.47 13.00
N GLY A 481 -7.00 17.33 13.31
CA GLY A 481 -7.68 16.04 13.34
C GLY A 481 -8.23 15.60 11.97
N THR A 482 -9.07 14.59 12.00
CA THR A 482 -9.72 14.02 10.82
C THR A 482 -11.23 13.93 10.98
N LYS A 483 -11.93 13.74 9.85
CA LYS A 483 -13.33 13.34 9.79
C LYS A 483 -13.43 11.92 9.25
N ALA A 484 -14.19 11.07 9.94
CA ALA A 484 -14.43 9.68 9.55
C ALA A 484 -15.56 9.57 8.50
N TYR A 485 -15.34 8.71 7.50
CA TYR A 485 -16.35 8.22 6.57
C TYR A 485 -16.50 6.72 6.74
N LEU A 486 -17.71 6.30 7.13
CA LEU A 486 -18.02 4.92 7.51
C LEU A 486 -18.34 4.06 6.28
N ILE A 487 -17.79 2.85 6.26
CA ILE A 487 -18.14 1.79 5.32
C ILE A 487 -18.37 0.52 6.13
N ASN A 488 -19.54 -0.09 5.95
CA ASN A 488 -19.87 -1.38 6.55
C ASN A 488 -19.61 -2.50 5.54
N VAL A 489 -18.75 -3.46 5.89
CA VAL A 489 -18.42 -4.60 5.04
C VAL A 489 -19.04 -5.86 5.64
N PRO A 490 -20.16 -6.36 5.09
CA PRO A 490 -20.84 -7.53 5.65
C PRO A 490 -20.04 -8.82 5.44
N ALA A 491 -20.12 -9.73 6.41
CA ALA A 491 -19.66 -11.10 6.21
C ALA A 491 -20.42 -11.78 5.06
N LEU A 492 -19.81 -12.80 4.48
CA LEU A 492 -20.43 -13.65 3.47
C LEU A 492 -21.23 -14.77 4.17
N ALA A 493 -22.50 -14.94 3.81
CA ALA A 493 -23.41 -15.86 4.49
C ALA A 493 -23.07 -17.34 4.22
N LYS A 494 -23.15 -18.19 5.25
CA LYS A 494 -22.80 -19.62 5.15
C LYS A 494 -23.91 -20.51 4.57
N ASP A 495 -25.15 -20.02 4.53
CA ASP A 495 -26.36 -20.77 4.21
C ASP A 495 -26.72 -20.79 2.72
N THR A 496 -25.85 -20.28 1.86
CA THR A 496 -26.14 -20.08 0.45
C THR A 496 -25.42 -21.10 -0.43
N ASN A 497 -26.18 -21.94 -1.12
CA ASN A 497 -25.68 -22.67 -2.28
C ASN A 497 -25.50 -21.66 -3.41
N TYR A 498 -24.30 -21.08 -3.52
CA TYR A 498 -23.93 -20.22 -4.64
C TYR A 498 -23.89 -21.07 -5.92
N VAL A 499 -24.93 -20.95 -6.74
CA VAL A 499 -24.96 -21.51 -8.11
C VAL A 499 -24.08 -20.68 -9.03
#